data_AF-A0AAX3TC02-F1
#
_entry.id   AF-A0AAX3TC02-F1
#
_cell.length_a   1.000
_cell.length_b   1.000
_cell.length_c   1.000
_cell.angle_alpha   90.00
_cell.angle_beta   90.00
_cell.angle_gamma   90.00
#
_symmetry.space_group_name_H-M   'P 1'
#
loop_
_entity.id
_entity.type
_entity.pdbx_description
1 polymer ?
#
loop_
_entity_poly.entity_id
_entity_poly.type
_entity_poly.pdbx_seq_one_letter_code
_entity_poly.pdbx_strand_id
1 'polypeptide(L)'
;MATDTGVTYETKTIRAVRGMESRIVKKWEADGWELVSQSPGMVQVEITFRRPRPKSRRLLWIIGGGVVVLVLAIIVTVGLVIEKNTAPANPAPGEATASPSGQPSAEATGEAASRSSTRDGEVLTPENSPEFAAVLAFTDYCSPDIAAFAAAHRGRTIVFPGSIAAMAPHGNAKTRYDILINAGDAASATGPAFQFRDENTLNDLHWVGPVPDTIGVGTNLDITAEVDRYEDRSCLLLLEPVATAVR
;
A
#
# COMPACT_ATOMS: atom_id res chain seq x y z
N MET A 1 -24.13 -22.96 -53.42
CA MET A 1 -22.78 -22.44 -53.13
C MET A 1 -22.83 -21.77 -51.76
N ALA A 2 -22.05 -22.28 -50.81
CA ALA A 2 -22.13 -21.91 -49.41
C ALA A 2 -21.43 -20.57 -49.16
N THR A 3 -22.12 -19.66 -48.46
CA THR A 3 -21.55 -18.42 -47.92
C THR A 3 -20.69 -18.77 -46.70
N ASP A 4 -19.38 -18.71 -46.87
CA ASP A 4 -18.40 -18.82 -45.78
C ASP A 4 -18.38 -17.52 -44.97
N THR A 5 -19.23 -17.43 -43.95
CA THR A 5 -19.15 -16.38 -42.93
C THR A 5 -18.08 -16.77 -41.92
N GLY A 6 -16.84 -16.35 -42.17
CA GLY A 6 -15.72 -16.50 -41.23
C GLY A 6 -16.00 -15.80 -39.89
N VAL A 7 -16.44 -16.57 -38.89
CA VAL A 7 -16.50 -16.17 -37.49
C VAL A 7 -15.15 -16.48 -36.86
N THR A 8 -14.44 -15.44 -36.41
CA THR A 8 -13.18 -15.61 -35.67
C THR A 8 -13.50 -15.84 -34.20
N TYR A 9 -13.06 -16.97 -33.65
CA TYR A 9 -13.25 -17.33 -32.25
C TYR A 9 -12.02 -16.97 -31.42
N GLU A 10 -12.22 -16.43 -30.22
CA GLU A 10 -11.18 -16.37 -29.19
C GLU A 10 -11.25 -17.63 -28.35
N THR A 11 -10.11 -18.29 -28.12
CA THR A 11 -10.00 -19.46 -27.23
C THR A 11 -9.20 -19.11 -25.98
N LYS A 12 -9.62 -19.64 -24.84
CA LYS A 12 -8.96 -19.44 -23.56
C LYS A 12 -8.89 -20.73 -22.78
N THR A 13 -7.68 -21.12 -22.39
CA THR A 13 -7.44 -22.33 -21.63
C THR A 13 -7.15 -21.97 -20.18
N ILE A 14 -7.85 -22.61 -19.25
CA ILE A 14 -7.67 -22.42 -17.82
C ILE A 14 -7.45 -23.76 -17.12
N ARG A 15 -6.66 -23.74 -16.04
CA ARG A 15 -6.44 -24.91 -15.18
C ARG A 15 -7.32 -24.78 -13.95
N ALA A 16 -8.19 -25.77 -13.75
CA ALA A 16 -9.07 -25.87 -12.60
C ALA A 16 -8.66 -27.04 -11.72
N VAL A 17 -8.85 -26.91 -10.40
CA VAL A 17 -8.69 -28.04 -9.47
C VAL A 17 -9.88 -28.98 -9.65
N ARG A 18 -9.59 -30.28 -9.77
CA ARG A 18 -10.58 -31.33 -10.04
C ARG A 18 -11.73 -31.25 -9.03
N GLY A 19 -12.97 -31.16 -9.52
CA GLY A 19 -14.18 -31.06 -8.68
C GLY A 19 -14.76 -29.65 -8.49
N MET A 20 -14.05 -28.59 -8.92
CA MET A 20 -14.61 -27.21 -8.98
C MET A 20 -15.03 -26.77 -10.40
N GLU A 21 -14.97 -27.69 -11.36
CA GLU A 21 -15.15 -27.43 -12.78
C GLU A 21 -16.53 -26.86 -13.13
N SER A 22 -17.61 -27.37 -12.54
CA SER A 22 -18.98 -26.94 -12.86
C SER A 22 -19.30 -25.52 -12.41
N ARG A 23 -18.67 -25.04 -11.31
CA ARG A 23 -18.80 -23.64 -10.87
C ARG A 23 -18.06 -22.69 -11.78
N ILE A 24 -16.89 -23.11 -12.26
CA ILE A 24 -16.06 -22.36 -13.19
C ILE A 24 -16.77 -22.31 -14.54
N VAL A 25 -17.20 -23.44 -15.10
CA VAL A 25 -17.96 -23.50 -16.35
C VAL A 25 -19.19 -22.59 -16.31
N LYS A 26 -20.01 -22.67 -15.25
CA LYS A 26 -21.20 -21.82 -15.09
C LYS A 26 -20.87 -20.31 -15.06
N LYS A 27 -19.74 -19.94 -14.46
CA LYS A 27 -19.25 -18.56 -14.44
C LYS A 27 -18.82 -18.10 -15.83
N TRP A 28 -18.05 -18.91 -16.55
CA TRP A 28 -17.54 -18.55 -17.87
C TRP A 28 -18.64 -18.54 -18.94
N GLU A 29 -19.64 -19.43 -18.83
CA GLU A 29 -20.85 -19.40 -19.66
C GLU A 29 -21.66 -18.12 -19.45
N ALA A 30 -21.79 -17.64 -18.20
CA ALA A 30 -22.45 -16.36 -17.91
C ALA A 30 -21.73 -15.17 -18.54
N ASP A 31 -20.40 -15.25 -18.69
CA ASP A 31 -19.57 -14.25 -19.38
C ASP A 31 -19.56 -14.44 -20.92
N GLY A 32 -20.41 -15.33 -21.44
CA GLY A 32 -20.59 -15.59 -22.87
C GLY A 32 -19.51 -16.48 -23.48
N TRP A 33 -18.79 -17.26 -22.67
CA TRP A 33 -17.80 -18.23 -23.13
C TRP A 33 -18.38 -19.64 -23.18
N GLU A 34 -18.29 -20.31 -24.32
CA GLU A 34 -18.71 -21.69 -24.52
C GLU A 34 -17.58 -22.66 -24.13
N LEU A 35 -17.93 -23.74 -23.44
CA LEU A 35 -17.00 -24.82 -23.17
C LEU A 35 -16.70 -25.61 -24.46
N VAL A 36 -15.42 -25.80 -24.80
CA VAL A 36 -14.97 -26.51 -26.00
C VAL A 36 -14.45 -27.91 -25.67
N SER A 37 -13.63 -28.04 -24.65
CA SER A 37 -13.08 -29.32 -24.23
C SER A 37 -12.64 -29.29 -22.76
N GLN A 38 -12.70 -30.47 -22.13
CA GLN A 38 -12.13 -30.74 -20.82
C GLN A 38 -11.16 -31.91 -20.95
N SER A 39 -9.88 -31.67 -20.63
CA SER A 39 -8.85 -32.71 -20.61
C SER A 39 -8.50 -33.06 -19.15
N PRO A 40 -8.80 -34.29 -18.70
CA PRO A 40 -8.55 -34.68 -17.32
C PRO A 40 -7.06 -34.99 -17.07
N GLY A 41 -6.43 -34.21 -16.18
CA GLY A 41 -5.12 -34.52 -15.61
C GLY A 41 -5.22 -35.19 -14.24
N MET A 42 -4.11 -35.73 -13.72
CA MET A 42 -4.08 -36.46 -12.44
C MET A 42 -4.49 -35.62 -11.21
N VAL A 43 -4.29 -34.29 -11.25
CA VAL A 43 -4.57 -33.38 -10.11
C VAL A 43 -5.28 -32.07 -10.54
N GLN A 44 -5.11 -31.65 -11.80
CA GLN A 44 -5.69 -30.44 -12.36
C GLN A 44 -6.37 -30.77 -13.70
N VAL A 45 -7.53 -30.17 -13.95
CA VAL A 45 -8.27 -30.31 -15.21
C VAL A 45 -8.04 -29.07 -16.05
N GLU A 46 -7.69 -29.29 -17.31
CA GLU A 46 -7.53 -28.23 -18.29
C GLU A 46 -8.85 -28.04 -19.04
N ILE A 47 -9.44 -26.85 -18.91
CA ILE A 47 -10.73 -26.48 -19.47
C ILE A 47 -10.49 -25.42 -20.54
N THR A 48 -10.89 -25.69 -21.78
CA THR A 48 -10.78 -24.75 -22.90
C THR A 48 -12.15 -24.15 -23.21
N PHE A 49 -12.22 -22.82 -23.21
CA PHE A 49 -13.40 -22.05 -23.56
C PHE A 49 -13.23 -21.31 -24.88
N ARG A 50 -14.32 -21.06 -25.61
CA ARG A 50 -14.34 -20.18 -26.79
C ARG A 50 -15.44 -19.13 -26.73
N ARG A 51 -15.22 -17.98 -27.36
CA ARG A 51 -16.28 -16.97 -27.56
C ARG A 51 -16.17 -16.37 -28.97
N PRO A 52 -17.28 -16.12 -29.68
CA PRO A 52 -17.25 -15.41 -30.96
C PRO A 52 -16.88 -13.93 -30.76
N ARG A 53 -15.87 -13.44 -31.48
CA ARG A 53 -15.56 -11.99 -31.48
C ARG A 53 -16.73 -11.21 -32.09
N PRO A 54 -17.31 -10.22 -31.40
CA PRO A 54 -18.17 -9.27 -32.08
C PRO A 54 -17.31 -8.44 -33.06
N LYS A 55 -17.64 -8.47 -34.36
CA LYS A 55 -17.01 -7.59 -35.36
C LYS A 55 -17.24 -6.14 -34.94
N SER A 56 -16.23 -5.49 -34.36
CA SER A 56 -16.34 -4.10 -33.97
C SER A 56 -16.53 -3.25 -35.23
N ARG A 57 -17.68 -2.58 -35.34
CA ARG A 57 -17.93 -1.54 -36.34
C ARG A 57 -17.16 -0.28 -35.91
N ARG A 58 -15.83 -0.30 -36.05
CA ARG A 58 -14.99 0.89 -35.93
C ARG A 58 -15.16 1.71 -37.21
N LEU A 59 -16.14 2.60 -37.17
CA LEU A 59 -16.31 3.66 -38.15
C LEU A 59 -15.25 4.74 -37.87
N LEU A 60 -14.35 4.90 -38.85
CA LEU A 60 -13.59 6.10 -39.23
C LEU A 60 -13.29 7.16 -38.16
N TRP A 61 -12.02 7.25 -37.79
CA TRP A 61 -11.26 8.51 -37.89
C TRP A 61 -9.84 8.18 -38.38
N ILE A 62 -9.55 8.59 -39.62
CA ILE A 62 -8.18 8.71 -40.14
C ILE A 62 -7.76 10.16 -39.89
N ILE A 63 -6.52 10.34 -39.45
CA ILE A 63 -5.50 11.32 -39.86
C ILE A 63 -4.68 11.73 -38.63
N GLY A 64 -3.36 11.57 -38.72
CA GLY A 64 -2.38 12.19 -37.82
C GLY A 64 -1.37 11.18 -37.29
N GLY A 65 -0.31 10.95 -38.06
CA GLY A 65 0.66 9.88 -37.87
C GLY A 65 1.48 9.92 -36.58
N GLY A 66 2.04 8.76 -36.24
CA GLY A 66 2.97 8.61 -35.13
C GLY A 66 3.25 7.14 -34.86
N VAL A 67 4.25 6.61 -35.57
CA VAL A 67 4.89 5.30 -35.42
C VAL A 67 4.98 4.83 -33.96
N VAL A 68 4.51 3.62 -33.64
CA VAL A 68 5.25 2.71 -32.73
C VAL A 68 5.04 1.27 -33.18
N VAL A 69 6.15 0.68 -33.62
CA VAL A 69 6.34 -0.73 -33.92
C VAL A 69 6.19 -1.54 -32.63
N LEU A 70 5.26 -2.49 -32.66
CA LEU A 70 5.15 -3.58 -31.71
C LEU A 70 6.20 -4.64 -32.06
N VAL A 71 7.24 -4.84 -31.25
CA VAL A 71 7.88 -6.15 -31.12
C VAL A 71 8.13 -6.45 -29.66
N LEU A 72 7.30 -7.38 -29.18
CA LEU A 72 7.41 -8.13 -27.95
C LEU A 72 8.53 -9.18 -28.02
N ALA A 73 9.01 -9.51 -26.82
CA ALA A 73 9.65 -10.76 -26.39
C ALA A 73 11.17 -10.88 -26.57
N ILE A 74 11.87 -11.06 -25.45
CA ILE A 74 12.56 -12.31 -25.10
C ILE A 74 12.58 -12.45 -23.56
N ILE A 75 12.06 -13.57 -23.07
CA ILE A 75 12.28 -14.15 -21.75
C ILE A 75 13.52 -15.04 -21.87
N VAL A 76 14.57 -14.87 -21.05
CA VAL A 76 15.40 -15.99 -20.52
C VAL A 76 16.04 -15.57 -19.19
N THR A 77 16.10 -16.55 -18.30
CA THR A 77 16.36 -16.62 -16.87
C THR A 77 17.83 -16.87 -16.45
N VAL A 78 18.10 -16.64 -15.15
CA VAL A 78 19.12 -17.24 -14.24
C VAL A 78 20.53 -16.63 -14.18
N GLY A 79 21.00 -16.34 -12.94
CA GLY A 79 22.39 -16.59 -12.53
C GLY A 79 23.02 -15.59 -11.55
N LEU A 80 23.02 -15.93 -10.26
CA LEU A 80 23.81 -15.33 -9.17
C LEU A 80 25.33 -15.32 -9.46
N VAL A 81 26.03 -14.23 -9.08
CA VAL A 81 27.39 -14.29 -8.51
C VAL A 81 27.52 -13.26 -7.39
N ILE A 82 27.72 -13.77 -6.18
CA ILE A 82 28.25 -13.04 -5.02
C ILE A 82 29.76 -12.98 -5.19
N GLU A 83 30.36 -11.80 -5.13
CA GLU A 83 31.80 -11.70 -4.91
C GLU A 83 32.16 -10.59 -3.91
N LYS A 84 32.29 -11.04 -2.65
CA LYS A 84 33.33 -10.67 -1.67
C LYS A 84 34.36 -9.63 -2.14
N ASN A 85 34.46 -8.52 -1.41
CA ASN A 85 35.78 -8.07 -0.94
C ASN A 85 35.68 -7.20 0.31
N THR A 86 36.01 -7.84 1.42
CA THR A 86 36.35 -7.23 2.70
C THR A 86 37.88 -7.14 2.80
N ALA A 87 38.32 -6.02 3.40
CA ALA A 87 39.56 -5.83 4.17
C ALA A 87 40.89 -5.60 3.42
N PRO A 88 41.95 -5.08 4.09
CA PRO A 88 42.00 -4.19 5.29
C PRO A 88 43.09 -3.08 5.20
N ALA A 89 43.31 -2.40 6.35
CA ALA A 89 44.57 -1.82 6.86
C ALA A 89 44.88 -0.36 6.47
N ASN A 90 45.38 0.54 7.34
CA ASN A 90 45.69 0.63 8.78
C ASN A 90 46.13 2.12 9.02
N PRO A 91 46.22 2.64 10.26
CA PRO A 91 46.28 4.07 10.58
C PRO A 91 47.72 4.57 10.81
N ALA A 92 47.85 5.89 10.98
CA ALA A 92 48.99 6.50 11.68
C ALA A 92 48.60 7.89 12.25
N PRO A 93 49.30 8.36 13.30
CA PRO A 93 48.70 9.08 14.44
C PRO A 93 49.13 10.54 14.57
N GLY A 94 48.42 11.30 15.40
CA GLY A 94 48.84 12.63 15.86
C GLY A 94 48.15 13.01 17.17
N GLU A 95 48.84 12.79 18.28
CA GLU A 95 48.56 13.36 19.60
C GLU A 95 48.64 14.89 19.57
N ALA A 96 47.77 15.57 20.33
CA ALA A 96 48.16 16.46 21.44
C ALA A 96 46.98 17.34 21.91
N THR A 97 46.52 17.06 23.13
CA THR A 97 46.33 17.98 24.25
C THR A 97 45.91 19.43 23.98
N ALA A 98 44.74 19.84 24.51
CA ALA A 98 44.63 20.76 25.65
C ALA A 98 43.17 21.13 25.98
N SER A 99 42.78 20.88 27.24
CA SER A 99 41.72 21.60 27.95
C SER A 99 42.26 22.98 28.34
N PRO A 100 41.42 24.03 28.48
CA PRO A 100 40.89 24.26 29.83
C PRO A 100 39.43 24.77 29.87
N SER A 101 38.88 24.62 31.08
CA SER A 101 37.62 25.11 31.62
C SER A 101 37.20 26.53 31.23
N GLY A 102 35.89 26.71 31.10
CA GLY A 102 35.21 28.00 31.06
C GLY A 102 33.73 27.86 31.39
N GLN A 103 33.42 27.67 32.67
CA GLN A 103 32.07 27.83 33.23
C GLN A 103 31.77 29.33 33.34
N PRO A 104 30.58 29.78 32.93
CA PRO A 104 29.78 30.54 33.88
C PRO A 104 28.36 30.00 34.01
N SER A 105 27.94 29.85 35.26
CA SER A 105 26.54 29.78 35.66
C SER A 105 25.75 30.94 35.05
N ALA A 106 24.63 30.61 34.40
CA ALA A 106 23.48 31.48 34.34
C ALA A 106 22.31 30.70 34.95
N GLU A 107 22.00 31.06 36.18
CA GLU A 107 20.89 30.51 36.95
C GLU A 107 19.65 31.40 36.73
N ALA A 108 18.56 30.71 36.40
CA ALA A 108 17.16 31.06 36.59
C ALA A 108 16.60 32.34 35.95
N THR A 109 15.72 32.15 34.96
CA THR A 109 14.30 32.53 35.12
C THR A 109 13.46 31.54 34.32
N GLY A 110 12.78 30.66 35.05
CA GLY A 110 11.83 29.70 34.50
C GLY A 110 10.55 30.39 34.10
N GLU A 111 10.25 30.36 32.80
CA GLU A 111 8.89 30.43 32.29
C GLU A 111 8.52 29.00 31.87
N ALA A 112 7.42 28.50 32.40
CA ALA A 112 6.98 27.12 32.29
C ALA A 112 6.83 26.67 30.83
N ALA A 113 7.88 26.02 30.31
CA ALA A 113 7.69 24.99 29.32
C ALA A 113 6.86 23.89 29.99
N SER A 114 5.56 23.87 29.70
CA SER A 114 4.76 22.64 29.75
C SER A 114 5.43 21.63 28.84
N ARG A 115 6.49 20.99 29.35
CA ARG A 115 6.97 19.72 28.85
C ARG A 115 5.91 18.70 29.25
N SER A 116 4.83 18.64 28.46
CA SER A 116 4.05 17.40 28.30
C SER A 116 5.02 16.36 27.77
N SER A 117 5.78 15.80 28.69
CA SER A 117 6.62 14.64 28.47
C SER A 117 5.67 13.47 28.55
N THR A 118 5.04 13.15 27.42
CA THR A 118 4.39 11.85 27.23
C THR A 118 5.41 10.79 27.64
N ARG A 119 5.08 9.98 28.64
CA ARG A 119 6.06 9.04 29.20
C ARG A 119 6.41 8.00 28.16
N ASP A 120 7.63 7.49 28.20
CA ASP A 120 7.96 6.34 27.38
C ASP A 120 7.02 5.15 27.67
N GLY A 121 6.40 4.59 26.64
CA GLY A 121 5.34 3.57 26.72
C GLY A 121 3.89 4.07 26.63
N GLU A 122 3.61 5.36 26.73
CA GLU A 122 2.25 5.90 26.67
C GLU A 122 1.71 6.01 25.23
N VAL A 123 0.46 5.55 25.04
CA VAL A 123 -0.29 5.68 23.78
C VAL A 123 -0.65 7.16 23.57
N LEU A 124 -0.37 7.67 22.38
CA LEU A 124 -0.61 9.07 22.03
C LEU A 124 -2.02 9.23 21.45
N THR A 125 -2.81 10.14 22.01
CA THR A 125 -4.12 10.53 21.50
C THR A 125 -4.13 12.06 21.30
N PRO A 126 -5.04 12.61 20.48
CA PRO A 126 -5.14 14.05 20.31
C PRO A 126 -5.43 14.80 21.62
N GLU A 127 -6.05 14.13 22.59
CA GLU A 127 -6.41 14.70 23.88
C GLU A 127 -5.23 14.76 24.85
N ASN A 128 -4.31 13.78 24.79
CA ASN A 128 -3.16 13.70 25.71
C ASN A 128 -1.84 14.22 25.11
N SER A 129 -1.78 14.43 23.79
CA SER A 129 -0.59 14.87 23.07
C SER A 129 -0.88 16.10 22.21
N PRO A 130 -0.55 17.32 22.69
CA PRO A 130 -0.73 18.56 21.92
C PRO A 130 0.06 18.56 20.60
N GLU A 131 1.22 17.91 20.57
CA GLU A 131 2.02 17.76 19.35
C GLU A 131 1.29 16.90 18.32
N PHE A 132 0.73 15.77 18.73
CA PHE A 132 -0.04 14.91 17.82
C PHE A 132 -1.32 15.62 17.34
N ALA A 133 -2.02 16.31 18.24
CA ALA A 133 -3.18 17.12 17.87
C ALA A 133 -2.84 18.19 16.82
N ALA A 134 -1.70 18.87 16.97
CA ALA A 134 -1.23 19.85 16.00
C ALA A 134 -0.92 19.19 14.64
N VAL A 135 -0.30 18.01 14.65
CA VAL A 135 -0.04 17.24 13.42
C VAL A 135 -1.33 16.93 12.67
N LEU A 136 -2.37 16.44 13.37
CA LEU A 136 -3.67 16.15 12.75
C LEU A 136 -4.40 17.39 12.22
N ALA A 137 -4.05 18.58 12.70
CA ALA A 137 -4.66 19.84 12.28
C ALA A 137 -3.93 20.54 11.12
N PHE A 138 -2.77 20.03 10.67
CA PHE A 138 -2.03 20.67 9.58
C PHE A 138 -2.84 20.67 8.28
N THR A 139 -2.78 21.78 7.55
CA THR A 139 -3.39 21.87 6.21
C THR A 139 -2.38 21.57 5.10
N ASP A 140 -1.09 21.69 5.41
CA ASP A 140 0.00 21.22 4.54
C ASP A 140 0.39 19.79 4.94
N TYR A 141 -0.09 18.82 4.17
CA TYR A 141 0.17 17.40 4.40
C TYR A 141 1.61 16.98 4.09
N CYS A 142 2.41 17.84 3.44
CA CYS A 142 3.83 17.63 3.16
C CYS A 142 4.76 18.38 4.14
N SER A 143 4.22 18.96 5.22
CA SER A 143 5.00 19.77 6.16
C SER A 143 6.18 18.99 6.76
N PRO A 144 7.38 19.60 6.87
CA PRO A 144 8.54 18.96 7.53
C PRO A 144 8.27 18.66 9.01
N ASP A 145 7.31 19.33 9.65
CA ASP A 145 6.93 19.05 11.03
C ASP A 145 6.27 17.67 11.18
N ILE A 146 5.63 17.16 10.12
CA ILE A 146 5.09 15.80 10.08
C ILE A 146 6.24 14.78 10.07
N ALA A 147 7.31 15.06 9.32
CA ALA A 147 8.51 14.24 9.30
C ALA A 147 9.21 14.24 10.67
N ALA A 148 9.29 15.41 11.32
CA ALA A 148 9.85 15.55 12.66
C ALA A 148 9.05 14.75 13.70
N PHE A 149 7.72 14.85 13.68
CA PHE A 149 6.84 14.06 14.51
C PHE A 149 7.05 12.55 14.29
N ALA A 150 7.06 12.11 13.04
CA ALA A 150 7.26 10.70 12.71
C ALA A 150 8.60 10.16 13.21
N ALA A 151 9.67 10.95 13.11
CA ALA A 151 10.99 10.58 13.60
C ALA A 151 11.07 10.54 15.14
N ALA A 152 10.46 11.52 15.82
CA ALA A 152 10.44 11.59 17.28
C ALA A 152 9.59 10.50 17.93
N HIS A 153 8.51 10.09 17.25
CA HIS A 153 7.53 9.13 17.75
C HIS A 153 7.56 7.80 17.01
N ARG A 154 8.64 7.47 16.30
CA ARG A 154 8.79 6.17 15.66
C ARG A 154 8.65 5.03 16.67
N GLY A 155 7.83 4.05 16.34
CA GLY A 155 7.49 2.94 17.20
C GLY A 155 6.49 3.26 18.31
N ARG A 156 5.96 4.48 18.36
CA ARG A 156 4.90 4.86 19.31
C ARG A 156 3.55 4.50 18.74
N THR A 157 2.68 4.02 19.63
CA THR A 157 1.26 3.83 19.30
C THR A 157 0.53 5.16 19.37
N ILE A 158 -0.18 5.49 18.28
CA ILE A 158 -1.12 6.61 18.17
C ILE A 158 -2.54 6.08 18.05
N VAL A 159 -3.51 6.82 18.59
CA VAL A 159 -4.95 6.52 18.47
C VAL A 159 -5.67 7.74 17.96
N PHE A 160 -6.44 7.59 16.89
CA PHE A 160 -7.21 8.68 16.30
C PHE A 160 -8.40 8.14 15.49
N PRO A 161 -9.50 8.91 15.39
CA PRO A 161 -10.52 8.62 14.40
C PRO A 161 -9.94 8.91 13.00
N GLY A 162 -10.25 8.07 12.01
CA GLY A 162 -9.83 8.28 10.63
C GLY A 162 -10.86 7.84 9.61
N SER A 163 -10.57 8.12 8.35
CA SER A 163 -11.41 7.71 7.22
C SER A 163 -10.56 7.30 6.02
N ILE A 164 -11.02 6.28 5.30
CA ILE A 164 -10.31 5.80 4.11
C ILE A 164 -10.47 6.82 3.00
N ALA A 165 -9.36 7.45 2.61
CA ALA A 165 -9.29 8.47 1.57
C ALA A 165 -9.11 7.87 0.18
N ALA A 166 -8.29 6.82 0.09
CA ALA A 166 -8.02 6.08 -1.14
C ALA A 166 -7.62 4.65 -0.80
N MET A 167 -7.84 3.72 -1.73
CA MET A 167 -7.43 2.34 -1.58
C MET A 167 -7.06 1.78 -2.94
N ALA A 168 -5.86 1.23 -3.06
CA ALA A 168 -5.38 0.60 -4.29
C ALA A 168 -4.71 -0.74 -3.95
N PRO A 169 -4.75 -1.74 -4.85
CA PRO A 169 -3.99 -2.96 -4.65
C PRO A 169 -2.49 -2.65 -4.52
N HIS A 170 -1.81 -3.33 -3.59
CA HIS A 170 -0.36 -3.21 -3.44
C HIS A 170 0.33 -3.93 -4.61
N GLY A 171 0.91 -3.15 -5.53
CA GLY A 171 1.51 -3.67 -6.75
C GLY A 171 0.51 -4.47 -7.60
N ASN A 172 0.74 -5.78 -7.74
CA ASN A 172 -0.15 -6.70 -8.47
C ASN A 172 -0.94 -7.66 -7.55
N ALA A 173 -0.91 -7.42 -6.24
CA ALA A 173 -1.64 -8.22 -5.28
C ALA A 173 -3.15 -8.12 -5.54
N LYS A 174 -3.88 -9.20 -5.22
CA LYS A 174 -5.35 -9.23 -5.36
C LYS A 174 -6.10 -8.96 -4.06
N THR A 175 -5.38 -9.05 -2.95
CA THR A 175 -5.95 -9.07 -1.59
C THR A 175 -5.12 -8.24 -0.61
N ARG A 176 -4.09 -7.53 -1.09
CA ARG A 176 -3.25 -6.64 -0.28
C ARG A 176 -3.34 -5.25 -0.87
N TYR A 177 -3.40 -4.23 -0.01
CA TYR A 177 -3.77 -2.88 -0.40
C TYR A 177 -2.87 -1.84 0.24
N ASP A 178 -2.62 -0.77 -0.49
CA ASP A 178 -2.16 0.48 0.06
C ASP A 178 -3.41 1.32 0.37
N ILE A 179 -3.63 1.59 1.66
CA ILE A 179 -4.84 2.23 2.19
C ILE A 179 -4.44 3.60 2.70
N LEU A 180 -4.86 4.64 1.99
CA LEU A 180 -4.68 6.02 2.39
C LEU A 180 -5.77 6.42 3.38
N ILE A 181 -5.37 7.05 4.47
CA ILE A 181 -6.22 7.38 5.61
C ILE A 181 -6.06 8.87 5.92
N ASN A 182 -7.19 9.57 6.06
CA ASN A 182 -7.21 10.92 6.61
C ASN A 182 -7.50 10.87 8.11
N ALA A 183 -7.04 11.87 8.84
CA ALA A 183 -7.51 12.12 10.20
C ALA A 183 -8.98 12.55 10.19
N GLY A 184 -9.76 12.04 11.15
CA GLY A 184 -11.17 12.32 11.29
C GLY A 184 -12.04 11.84 10.13
N ASP A 185 -13.16 12.51 9.97
CA ASP A 185 -14.21 12.13 9.03
C ASP A 185 -13.89 12.64 7.61
N ALA A 186 -14.36 11.93 6.57
CA ALA A 186 -13.97 12.18 5.17
C ALA A 186 -14.24 13.60 4.64
N ALA A 187 -15.12 14.37 5.29
CA ALA A 187 -15.49 15.74 4.87
C ALA A 187 -14.49 16.82 5.32
N SER A 188 -13.50 16.50 6.15
CA SER A 188 -12.57 17.48 6.73
C SER A 188 -11.15 16.90 6.81
N ALA A 189 -10.63 16.48 5.66
CA ALA A 189 -9.29 15.93 5.54
C ALA A 189 -8.21 16.97 5.88
N THR A 190 -7.74 16.95 7.13
CA THR A 190 -6.55 17.66 7.60
C THR A 190 -5.52 16.65 8.09
N GLY A 191 -4.32 17.14 8.34
CA GLY A 191 -3.20 16.38 8.86
C GLY A 191 -2.42 15.64 7.77
N PRO A 192 -1.58 14.67 8.20
CA PRO A 192 -0.78 13.87 7.30
C PRO A 192 -1.65 13.00 6.39
N ALA A 193 -1.09 12.68 5.23
CA ALA A 193 -1.55 11.55 4.44
C ALA A 193 -1.04 10.25 5.09
N PHE A 194 -1.84 9.67 6.00
CA PHE A 194 -1.49 8.40 6.64
C PHE A 194 -1.66 7.24 5.65
N GLN A 195 -0.79 6.23 5.73
CA GLN A 195 -0.95 5.04 4.92
C GLN A 195 -0.64 3.77 5.70
N PHE A 196 -1.59 2.83 5.65
CA PHE A 196 -1.30 1.42 5.86
C PHE A 196 -0.88 0.83 4.52
N ARG A 197 0.27 0.15 4.49
CA ARG A 197 0.91 -0.27 3.24
C ARG A 197 0.94 -1.79 3.16
N ASP A 198 0.60 -2.31 1.99
CA ASP A 198 0.60 -3.74 1.74
C ASP A 198 -0.27 -4.54 2.73
N GLU A 199 -1.44 -4.03 3.14
CA GLU A 199 -2.26 -4.72 4.15
C GLU A 199 -3.35 -5.60 3.53
N ASN A 200 -3.56 -6.78 4.11
CA ASN A 200 -4.77 -7.56 3.87
C ASN A 200 -5.93 -7.02 4.71
N THR A 201 -7.02 -6.62 4.05
CA THR A 201 -8.18 -5.99 4.71
C THR A 201 -8.93 -6.87 5.70
N LEU A 202 -8.70 -8.19 5.72
CA LEU A 202 -9.34 -9.11 6.66
C LEU A 202 -8.42 -9.52 7.80
N ASN A 203 -7.14 -9.74 7.52
CA ASN A 203 -6.22 -10.36 8.47
C ASN A 203 -5.25 -9.39 9.11
N ASP A 204 -4.83 -8.34 8.40
CA ASP A 204 -3.69 -7.52 8.83
C ASP A 204 -4.16 -6.20 9.50
N LEU A 205 -5.43 -5.81 9.34
CA LEU A 205 -5.98 -4.62 9.99
C LEU A 205 -6.33 -4.81 11.46
N HIS A 206 -6.20 -6.02 12.00
CA HIS A 206 -6.45 -6.35 13.41
C HIS A 206 -7.81 -5.83 13.91
N TRP A 207 -8.89 -6.25 13.25
CA TRP A 207 -10.24 -5.81 13.57
C TRP A 207 -10.64 -6.14 15.01
N VAL A 208 -11.18 -5.14 15.71
CA VAL A 208 -11.82 -5.29 17.02
C VAL A 208 -13.33 -5.09 16.88
N GLY A 209 -14.12 -5.97 17.50
CA GLY A 209 -15.57 -5.97 17.34
C GLY A 209 -16.03 -6.64 16.03
N PRO A 210 -17.20 -6.24 15.48
CA PRO A 210 -17.71 -6.80 14.23
C PRO A 210 -16.76 -6.53 13.05
N VAL A 211 -16.32 -7.59 12.38
CA VAL A 211 -15.47 -7.49 11.19
C VAL A 211 -16.33 -7.13 9.97
N PRO A 212 -16.03 -6.05 9.23
CA PRO A 212 -16.80 -5.70 8.04
C PRO A 212 -16.55 -6.68 6.90
N ASP A 213 -17.60 -7.00 6.13
CA ASP A 213 -17.47 -7.80 4.90
C ASP A 213 -16.60 -7.10 3.84
N THR A 214 -16.70 -5.76 3.77
CA THR A 214 -15.94 -4.91 2.85
C THR A 214 -15.65 -3.55 3.48
N ILE A 215 -14.51 -2.96 3.12
CA ILE A 215 -14.16 -1.57 3.41
C ILE A 215 -13.75 -0.86 2.11
N GLY A 216 -13.86 0.47 2.08
CA GLY A 216 -13.51 1.26 0.91
C GLY A 216 -13.46 2.75 1.21
N VAL A 217 -13.29 3.57 0.17
CA VAL A 217 -13.23 5.03 0.32
C VAL A 217 -14.48 5.54 1.06
N GLY A 218 -14.26 6.38 2.07
CA GLY A 218 -15.30 6.93 2.93
C GLY A 218 -15.67 6.08 4.15
N THR A 219 -15.13 4.87 4.30
CA THR A 219 -15.29 4.10 5.55
C THR A 219 -14.61 4.85 6.69
N ASN A 220 -15.37 5.17 7.74
CA ASN A 220 -14.85 5.77 8.97
C ASN A 220 -14.37 4.67 9.93
N LEU A 221 -13.23 4.90 10.55
CA LEU A 221 -12.52 3.94 11.38
C LEU A 221 -12.11 4.59 12.71
N ASP A 222 -12.15 3.81 13.79
CA ASP A 222 -11.33 4.06 14.96
C ASP A 222 -9.99 3.34 14.74
N ILE A 223 -8.88 4.08 14.79
CA ILE A 223 -7.55 3.58 14.44
C ILE A 223 -6.64 3.61 15.66
N THR A 224 -6.01 2.47 15.93
CA THR A 224 -4.83 2.34 16.79
C THR A 224 -3.69 1.80 15.94
N ALA A 225 -2.59 2.54 15.83
CA ALA A 225 -1.49 2.17 14.94
C ALA A 225 -0.14 2.61 15.50
N GLU A 226 0.92 1.92 15.11
CA GLU A 226 2.29 2.30 15.41
C GLU A 226 2.83 3.22 14.32
N VAL A 227 3.52 4.29 14.71
CA VAL A 227 4.20 5.18 13.76
C VAL A 227 5.44 4.48 13.20
N ASP A 228 5.47 4.16 11.91
CA ASP A 228 6.68 3.60 11.28
C ASP A 228 7.62 4.71 10.80
N ARG A 229 7.26 5.41 9.72
CA ARG A 229 8.15 6.42 9.12
C ARG A 229 7.40 7.39 8.23
N TYR A 230 8.00 8.55 8.02
CA TYR A 230 7.60 9.48 6.96
C TYR A 230 8.43 9.25 5.69
N GLU A 231 7.80 9.36 4.52
CA GLU A 231 8.46 9.28 3.22
C GLU A 231 8.44 10.65 2.51
N ASP A 232 9.58 11.35 2.49
CA ASP A 232 9.68 12.72 1.98
C ASP A 232 9.22 12.88 0.52
N ARG A 233 9.41 11.86 -0.31
CA ARG A 233 9.06 11.93 -1.74
C ARG A 233 7.57 11.83 -2.01
N SER A 234 6.86 11.08 -1.19
CA SER A 234 5.42 10.80 -1.33
C SER A 234 4.58 11.60 -0.34
N CYS A 235 5.21 12.25 0.63
CA CYS A 235 4.57 12.91 1.77
C CYS A 235 3.64 11.99 2.57
N LEU A 236 3.99 10.70 2.65
CA LEU A 236 3.19 9.71 3.35
C LEU A 236 3.77 9.44 4.73
N LEU A 237 2.91 9.51 5.74
CA LEU A 237 3.23 8.99 7.07
C LEU A 237 2.75 7.54 7.16
N LEU A 238 3.68 6.60 7.08
CA LEU A 238 3.38 5.18 7.15
C LEU A 238 3.14 4.78 8.60
N LEU A 239 2.10 3.99 8.76
CA LEU A 239 1.68 3.43 10.03
C LEU A 239 1.57 1.91 9.90
N GLU A 240 1.80 1.21 11.01
CA GLU A 240 1.50 -0.22 11.13
C GLU A 240 0.21 -0.39 11.94
N PRO A 241 -0.83 -1.06 11.40
CA PRO A 241 -2.09 -1.23 12.12
C PRO A 241 -1.92 -2.12 13.35
N VAL A 242 -2.36 -1.65 14.52
CA VAL A 242 -2.37 -2.43 15.77
C VAL A 242 -3.78 -2.92 16.11
N ALA A 243 -4.77 -2.05 15.93
CA ALA A 243 -6.19 -2.39 16.05
C ALA A 243 -7.04 -1.41 15.24
N THR A 244 -8.10 -1.93 14.60
CA THR A 244 -9.06 -1.10 13.86
C THR A 244 -10.50 -1.48 14.16
N ALA A 245 -11.40 -0.51 14.16
CA ALA A 245 -12.85 -0.75 14.26
C ALA A 245 -13.59 0.14 13.27
N VAL A 246 -14.71 -0.36 12.72
CA VAL A 246 -15.61 0.47 11.90
C VAL A 246 -16.52 1.28 12.83
N ARG A 247 -16.72 2.56 12.48
CA ARG A 247 -17.60 3.49 13.20
C ARG A 247 -18.96 3.64 12.53
#